data_AF-A0A5B0W3J9-F1
#
_entry.id   AF-A0A5B0W3J9-F1
#
_cell.length_a   1.000
_cell.length_b   1.000
_cell.length_c   1.000
_cell.angle_alpha   90.00
_cell.angle_beta   90.00
_cell.angle_gamma   90.00
#
_symmetry.space_group_name_H-M   'P 1'
#
loop_
_entity.id
_entity.type
_entity.pdbx_description
1 polymer ?
#
loop_
_entity_poly.entity_id
_entity_poly.type
_entity_poly.pdbx_seq_one_letter_code
_entity_poly.pdbx_strand_id
1 'polypeptide(L)'
;MEMFKEFKKAAIVPGFTPWKSVLLIAQEYLSDDKVKAFYPKGDMESDDNGQLYIFTESDLWIFQKENSIEKIQVKKDIKVTEITRSAVNSTRPTGLNLQIQLESGEIIDFNASEGVNEQWLENFNNYIELVFTKLR
;
A
#
# COMPACT_ATOMS: atom_id res chain seq x y z
N MET A 1 5.56 -11.82 6.95
CA MET A 1 4.14 -11.47 7.11
C MET A 1 3.29 -12.34 6.18
N GLU A 2 2.19 -12.94 6.65
CA GLU A 2 1.34 -13.84 5.83
C GLU A 2 0.59 -13.08 4.73
N MET A 3 -0.08 -11.98 5.08
CA MET A 3 -0.81 -11.12 4.15
C MET A 3 0.04 -10.59 2.99
N PHE A 4 1.31 -10.22 3.24
CA PHE A 4 2.22 -9.82 2.16
C PHE A 4 2.56 -10.99 1.21
N LYS A 5 2.69 -12.22 1.73
CA LYS A 5 2.90 -13.40 0.88
C LYS A 5 1.68 -13.69 0.00
N GLU A 6 0.47 -13.50 0.52
CA GLU A 6 -0.78 -13.64 -0.23
C GLU A 6 -0.89 -12.58 -1.32
N PHE A 7 -0.63 -11.31 -0.99
CA PHE A 7 -0.53 -10.23 -1.97
C PHE A 7 0.45 -10.56 -3.09
N LYS A 8 1.65 -11.03 -2.75
CA LYS A 8 2.64 -11.45 -3.75
C LYS A 8 2.14 -12.55 -4.67
N LYS A 9 1.48 -13.57 -4.12
CA LYS A 9 0.90 -14.65 -4.93
C LYS A 9 -0.14 -14.10 -5.89
N ALA A 10 -1.00 -13.20 -5.44
CA ALA A 10 -2.06 -12.62 -6.25
C ALA A 10 -1.51 -11.71 -7.36
N ALA A 11 -0.52 -10.86 -7.07
CA ALA A 11 0.08 -9.93 -8.03
C ALA A 11 0.90 -10.61 -9.16
N ILE A 12 1.18 -11.92 -9.04
CA ILE A 12 1.94 -12.69 -10.04
C ILE A 12 1.00 -13.58 -10.89
N VAL A 13 -0.30 -13.61 -10.59
CA VAL A 13 -1.27 -14.42 -11.34
C VAL A 13 -1.37 -13.94 -12.79
N PRO A 14 -1.21 -14.82 -13.80
CA PRO A 14 -1.38 -14.46 -15.20
C PRO A 14 -2.78 -13.86 -15.46
N GLY A 15 -2.84 -12.67 -16.06
CA GLY A 15 -4.09 -11.94 -16.32
C GLY A 15 -4.52 -10.96 -15.23
N PHE A 16 -3.88 -10.98 -14.06
CA PHE A 16 -4.03 -9.96 -13.01
C PHE A 16 -2.67 -9.29 -12.80
N THR A 17 -2.48 -8.12 -13.41
CA THR A 17 -1.18 -7.41 -13.43
C THR A 17 -1.05 -6.16 -12.58
N PRO A 18 -2.05 -5.64 -11.83
CA PRO A 18 -1.84 -4.41 -11.11
C PRO A 18 -0.76 -4.62 -10.03
N TRP A 19 0.19 -3.69 -10.00
CA TRP A 19 1.34 -3.67 -9.09
C TRP A 19 2.41 -4.74 -9.29
N LYS A 20 2.35 -5.56 -10.34
CA LYS A 20 3.38 -6.59 -10.57
C LYS A 20 4.78 -5.97 -10.68
N SER A 21 4.93 -4.89 -11.45
CA SER A 21 6.25 -4.27 -11.64
C SER A 21 6.77 -3.66 -10.34
N VAL A 22 5.96 -2.88 -9.63
CA VAL A 22 6.42 -2.28 -8.35
C VAL A 22 6.71 -3.33 -7.28
N LEU A 23 6.04 -4.48 -7.31
CA LEU A 23 6.35 -5.60 -6.43
C LEU A 23 7.68 -6.26 -6.78
N LEU A 24 7.98 -6.46 -8.07
CA LEU A 24 9.26 -7.01 -8.51
C LEU A 24 10.41 -6.08 -8.11
N ILE A 25 10.26 -4.77 -8.36
CA ILE A 25 11.22 -3.76 -7.92
C ILE A 25 11.40 -3.86 -6.40
N ALA A 26 10.31 -3.86 -5.62
CA ALA A 26 10.41 -3.91 -4.16
C ALA A 26 11.22 -5.12 -3.64
N GLN A 27 11.12 -6.28 -4.29
CA GLN A 27 11.85 -7.49 -3.91
C GLN A 27 13.36 -7.40 -4.15
N GLU A 28 13.82 -6.52 -5.05
CA GLU A 28 15.25 -6.29 -5.28
C GLU A 28 15.90 -5.51 -4.14
N TYR A 29 15.12 -4.69 -3.42
CA TYR A 29 15.62 -3.78 -2.38
C TYR A 29 15.27 -4.23 -0.96
N LEU A 30 14.18 -4.97 -0.78
CA LEU A 30 13.64 -5.29 0.53
C LEU A 30 13.28 -6.77 0.67
N SER A 31 13.84 -7.40 1.69
CA SER A 31 13.52 -8.77 2.06
C SER A 31 12.18 -8.86 2.82
N ASP A 32 11.42 -9.93 2.58
CA ASP A 32 10.08 -10.15 3.14
C ASP A 32 10.00 -10.05 4.67
N ASP A 33 11.08 -10.40 5.37
CA ASP A 33 11.17 -10.40 6.83
C ASP A 33 11.21 -8.97 7.41
N LYS A 34 11.60 -7.98 6.60
CA LYS A 34 11.63 -6.56 6.98
C LYS A 34 10.28 -5.86 6.84
N VAL A 35 9.33 -6.45 6.12
CA VAL A 35 8.02 -5.84 5.85
C VAL A 35 7.11 -5.97 7.08
N LYS A 36 6.76 -4.83 7.70
CA LYS A 36 5.87 -4.76 8.87
C LYS A 36 4.43 -4.51 8.47
N ALA A 37 4.22 -3.58 7.54
CA ALA A 37 2.94 -3.29 6.90
C ALA A 37 3.17 -2.82 5.47
N PHE A 38 2.12 -2.85 4.64
CA PHE A 38 2.20 -2.38 3.27
C PHE A 38 0.82 -1.94 2.78
N TYR A 39 0.82 -1.12 1.73
CA TYR A 39 -0.39 -0.72 1.04
C TYR A 39 -0.11 -0.54 -0.47
N PRO A 40 -0.72 -1.34 -1.36
CA PRO A 40 -0.73 -1.06 -2.78
C PRO A 40 -1.69 0.09 -3.08
N LYS A 41 -1.29 1.03 -3.94
CA LYS A 41 -2.11 2.16 -4.40
C LYS A 41 -2.02 2.28 -5.91
N GLY A 42 -3.10 2.62 -6.59
CA GLY A 42 -3.12 2.77 -8.05
C GLY A 42 -4.33 2.11 -8.68
N ASP A 43 -4.37 2.12 -10.00
CA ASP A 43 -5.47 1.56 -10.78
C ASP A 43 -5.33 0.03 -10.91
N MET A 44 -6.41 -0.71 -10.66
CA MET A 44 -6.49 -2.16 -10.89
C MET A 44 -6.40 -2.55 -12.37
N GLU A 45 -6.71 -1.64 -13.29
CA GLU A 45 -6.76 -1.92 -14.73
C GLU A 45 -5.39 -1.92 -15.40
N SER A 46 -4.37 -1.32 -14.79
CA SER A 46 -3.05 -1.19 -15.38
C SER A 46 -1.90 -1.25 -14.37
N ASP A 47 -0.81 -1.89 -14.79
CA ASP A 47 0.44 -1.90 -14.03
C ASP A 47 1.24 -0.58 -14.19
N ASP A 48 0.87 0.27 -15.15
CA ASP A 48 1.66 1.45 -15.51
C ASP A 48 1.49 2.64 -14.55
N ASN A 49 0.59 2.55 -13.58
CA ASN A 49 0.35 3.56 -12.55
C ASN A 49 0.34 2.97 -11.13
N GLY A 50 1.06 1.86 -10.93
CA GLY A 50 1.16 1.19 -9.64
C GLY A 50 2.05 1.95 -8.65
N GLN A 51 1.63 1.99 -7.39
CA GLN A 51 2.42 2.40 -6.24
C GLN A 51 2.35 1.33 -5.15
N LEU A 52 3.43 1.14 -4.41
CA LEU A 52 3.51 0.24 -3.28
C LEU A 52 4.23 0.93 -2.13
N TYR A 53 3.49 1.14 -1.05
CA TYR A 53 4.00 1.68 0.21
C TYR A 53 4.37 0.51 1.11
N ILE A 54 5.59 0.46 1.61
CA ILE A 54 6.05 -0.56 2.54
C ILE A 54 6.65 0.09 3.78
N PHE A 55 6.08 -0.23 4.93
CA PHE A 55 6.58 0.14 6.24
C PHE A 55 7.48 -0.96 6.79
N THR A 56 8.67 -0.58 7.22
CA THR A 56 9.62 -1.42 7.95
C THR A 56 9.63 -1.02 9.43
N GLU A 57 10.66 -1.38 10.20
CA GLU A 57 10.77 -0.98 11.61
C GLU A 57 10.89 0.55 11.77
N SER A 58 11.67 1.20 10.90
CA SER A 58 11.99 2.63 10.99
C SER A 58 11.73 3.41 9.70
N ASP A 59 11.55 2.73 8.57
CA ASP A 59 11.54 3.38 7.26
C ASP A 59 10.22 3.16 6.53
N LEU A 60 9.85 4.14 5.71
CA LEU A 60 8.84 4.02 4.68
C LEU A 60 9.52 3.96 3.30
N TRP A 61 9.25 2.89 2.58
CA TRP A 61 9.64 2.70 1.19
C TRP A 61 8.44 2.91 0.29
N ILE A 62 8.62 3.71 -0.76
CA ILE A 62 7.59 3.98 -1.76
C ILE A 62 8.17 3.59 -3.11
N PHE A 63 7.58 2.57 -3.72
CA PHE A 63 7.89 2.11 -5.06
C PHE A 63 6.78 2.57 -5.99
N GLN A 64 7.13 3.23 -7.09
CA GLN A 64 6.15 3.75 -8.04
C GLN A 64 6.59 3.41 -9.47
N LYS A 65 5.60 3.07 -10.30
CA LYS A 65 5.72 3.00 -11.75
C LYS A 65 4.73 3.99 -12.38
N GLU A 66 5.22 4.79 -13.31
CA GLU A 66 4.43 5.77 -14.06
C GLU A 66 4.89 5.78 -15.52
N ASN A 67 4.08 5.24 -16.44
CA ASN A 67 4.37 5.22 -17.88
C ASN A 67 5.79 4.72 -18.23
N SER A 68 6.19 3.57 -17.66
CA SER A 68 7.54 2.95 -17.75
C SER A 68 8.66 3.61 -16.94
N ILE A 69 8.40 4.72 -16.24
CA ILE A 69 9.36 5.33 -15.31
C ILE A 69 9.18 4.69 -13.94
N GLU A 70 10.26 4.11 -13.42
CA GLU A 70 10.33 3.55 -12.08
C GLU A 70 10.94 4.57 -11.12
N LYS A 71 10.28 4.79 -9.98
CA LYS A 71 10.72 5.70 -8.92
C LYS A 71 10.74 4.95 -7.60
N ILE A 72 11.83 5.12 -6.86
CA ILE A 72 12.02 4.55 -5.53
C ILE A 72 12.31 5.71 -4.59
N GLN A 73 11.48 5.86 -3.56
CA GLN A 73 11.70 6.82 -2.49
C GLN A 73 11.81 6.07 -1.17
N VAL A 74 12.81 6.45 -0.37
CA VAL A 74 13.01 5.91 0.98
C VAL A 74 13.02 7.06 1.96
N LYS A 75 12.08 7.05 2.90
CA LYS A 75 12.05 7.95 4.04
C LYS A 75 12.58 7.19 5.24
N LYS A 76 13.72 7.62 5.75
CA LYS A 76 14.41 7.00 6.89
C LYS A 76 13.88 7.56 8.20
N ASP A 77 13.89 6.73 9.23
CA ASP A 77 13.58 7.10 10.62
C ASP A 77 12.25 7.87 10.75
N ILE A 78 11.22 7.36 10.07
CA ILE A 78 9.89 7.97 10.07
C ILE A 78 9.33 7.97 11.50
N LYS A 79 8.69 9.08 11.87
CA LYS A 79 7.90 9.17 13.10
C LYS A 79 6.48 9.55 12.76
N VAL A 80 5.54 8.71 13.17
CA VAL A 80 4.10 8.95 13.02
C VAL A 80 3.65 9.78 14.22
N THR A 81 3.05 10.94 13.96
CA THR A 81 2.51 11.83 15.01
C THR A 81 1.01 11.65 15.20
N GLU A 82 0.30 11.34 14.12
CA GLU A 82 -1.14 11.09 14.16
C GLU A 82 -1.52 10.02 13.14
N ILE A 83 -2.49 9.19 13.51
CA ILE A 83 -3.06 8.19 12.61
C ILE A 83 -4.58 8.14 12.79
N THR A 84 -5.31 8.43 11.71
CA THR A 84 -6.76 8.57 11.72
C THR A 84 -7.38 7.61 10.72
N ARG A 85 -8.18 6.67 11.22
CA ARG A 85 -8.96 5.73 10.42
C ARG A 85 -10.42 6.14 10.41
N SER A 86 -11.02 6.25 9.23
CA SER A 86 -12.42 6.61 9.05
C SER A 86 -13.12 5.72 8.03
N ALA A 87 -14.44 5.59 8.14
CA ALA A 87 -15.24 4.92 7.13
C ALA A 87 -15.61 5.90 6.01
N VAL A 88 -15.48 5.47 4.76
CA VAL A 88 -15.96 6.20 3.59
C VAL A 88 -17.46 5.95 3.48
N ASN A 89 -18.26 6.94 3.88
CA ASN A 89 -19.72 6.89 3.75
C ASN A 89 -20.14 7.11 2.29
N SER A 90 -19.88 6.13 1.43
CA SER A 90 -20.63 5.93 0.19
C SER A 90 -21.45 4.66 0.38
N THR A 91 -22.74 4.72 0.07
CA THR A 91 -23.68 3.59 -0.01
C THR A 91 -22.96 2.29 -0.42
N ARG A 92 -22.96 1.29 0.48
CA ARG A 92 -22.31 -0.03 0.44
C ARG A 92 -21.68 -0.49 -0.90
N PRO A 93 -20.54 -1.18 -0.87
CA PRO A 93 -19.72 -1.55 0.30
C PRO A 93 -18.84 -0.40 0.83
N THR A 94 -18.69 -0.32 2.16
CA THR A 94 -18.04 0.81 2.86
C THR A 94 -16.52 0.63 2.86
N GLY A 95 -15.81 1.45 2.08
CA GLY A 95 -14.35 1.49 2.13
C GLY A 95 -13.84 2.16 3.41
N LEU A 96 -12.63 1.82 3.83
CA LEU A 96 -11.90 2.53 4.85
C LEU A 96 -10.99 3.59 4.23
N ASN A 97 -10.79 4.69 4.96
CA ASN A 97 -9.74 5.65 4.70
C ASN A 97 -8.79 5.69 5.90
N LEU A 98 -7.50 5.76 5.62
CA LEU A 98 -6.44 5.90 6.61
C LEU A 98 -5.58 7.10 6.25
N GLN A 99 -5.48 8.02 7.20
CA GLN A 99 -4.59 9.16 7.13
C GLN A 99 -3.48 9.01 8.16
N ILE A 100 -2.22 9.15 7.72
CA ILE A 100 -1.03 9.05 8.55
C ILE A 100 -0.29 10.38 8.45
N GLN A 101 -0.13 11.07 9.57
CA GLN A 101 0.68 12.28 9.66
C GLN A 101 2.07 11.94 10.20
N LEU A 102 3.10 12.36 9.49
CA LEU A 102 4.49 12.24 9.89
C LEU A 102 4.96 13.50 10.64
N GLU A 103 6.01 13.37 11.46
CA GLU A 103 6.67 14.49 12.16
C GLU A 103 7.20 15.56 11.19
N SER A 104 7.51 15.18 9.94
CA SER A 104 7.87 16.10 8.87
C SER A 104 6.74 17.05 8.43
N GLY A 105 5.50 16.81 8.89
CA GLY A 105 4.29 17.49 8.43
C GLY A 105 3.67 16.87 7.17
N GLU A 106 4.29 15.84 6.60
CA GLU A 106 3.73 15.09 5.48
C GLU A 106 2.53 14.25 5.90
N ILE A 107 1.52 14.21 5.04
CA ILE A 107 0.31 13.43 5.22
C ILE A 107 0.24 12.36 4.12
N ILE A 108 0.04 11.11 4.53
CA ILE A 108 -0.12 9.96 3.64
C ILE A 108 -1.56 9.45 3.78
N ASP A 109 -2.27 9.39 2.66
CA ASP A 109 -3.67 8.96 2.61
C ASP A 109 -3.84 7.66 1.80
N PHE A 110 -4.48 6.68 2.44
CA PHE A 110 -4.86 5.40 1.85
C PHE A 110 -6.37 5.24 1.88
N ASN A 111 -6.99 5.17 0.70
CA ASN A 111 -8.42 4.98 0.54
C ASN A 111 -8.68 3.62 -0.12
N ALA A 112 -9.34 2.72 0.61
CA ALA A 112 -9.61 1.37 0.14
C ALA A 112 -10.56 1.33 -1.06
N SER A 113 -11.34 2.39 -1.31
CA SER A 113 -12.24 2.50 -2.47
C SER A 113 -11.58 3.12 -3.70
N GLU A 114 -10.34 3.63 -3.59
CA GLU A 114 -9.67 4.32 -4.69
C GLU A 114 -9.05 3.31 -5.66
N GLY A 115 -9.52 3.29 -6.91
CA GLY A 115 -8.92 2.48 -7.98
C GLY A 115 -9.16 0.97 -7.86
N VAL A 116 -10.09 0.53 -7.00
CA VAL A 116 -10.39 -0.90 -6.79
C VAL A 116 -11.83 -1.26 -7.16
N ASN A 117 -12.03 -2.52 -7.55
CA ASN A 117 -13.36 -3.09 -7.72
C ASN A 117 -13.89 -3.72 -6.40
N GLU A 118 -15.17 -4.07 -6.36
CA GLU A 118 -15.83 -4.62 -5.17
C GLU A 118 -15.15 -5.88 -4.61
N GLN A 119 -14.59 -6.72 -5.48
CA GLN A 119 -13.92 -7.97 -5.09
C GLN A 119 -12.67 -7.73 -4.23
N TRP A 120 -11.99 -6.61 -4.44
CA TRP A 120 -10.74 -6.27 -3.77
C TRP A 120 -10.89 -5.30 -2.61
N LEU A 121 -12.07 -4.68 -2.46
CA LEU A 121 -12.32 -3.72 -1.41
C LEU A 121 -12.06 -4.30 0.00
N GLU A 122 -12.46 -5.55 0.24
CA GLU A 122 -12.20 -6.21 1.52
C GLU A 122 -10.70 -6.40 1.78
N ASN A 123 -9.93 -6.78 0.76
CA ASN A 123 -8.48 -6.90 0.87
C ASN A 123 -7.82 -5.55 1.18
N PHE A 124 -8.28 -4.48 0.53
CA PHE A 124 -7.76 -3.13 0.76
C PHE A 124 -8.14 -2.58 2.14
N ASN A 125 -9.35 -2.88 2.62
CA ASN A 125 -9.72 -2.63 4.01
C ASN A 125 -8.78 -3.37 4.97
N ASN A 126 -8.48 -4.65 4.70
CA ASN A 126 -7.55 -5.43 5.52
C ASN A 126 -6.12 -4.86 5.48
N TYR A 127 -5.66 -4.32 4.35
CA TYR A 127 -4.37 -3.64 4.25
C TYR A 127 -4.35 -2.35 5.08
N ILE A 128 -5.42 -1.55 5.04
CA ILE A 128 -5.57 -0.38 5.92
C ILE A 128 -5.51 -0.78 7.39
N GLU A 129 -6.25 -1.81 7.78
CA GLU A 129 -6.26 -2.30 9.17
C GLU A 129 -4.88 -2.80 9.61
N LEU A 130 -4.16 -3.48 8.72
CA LEU A 130 -2.79 -3.90 8.96
C LEU A 130 -1.89 -2.67 9.24
N VAL A 131 -1.93 -1.65 8.37
CA VAL A 131 -1.12 -0.44 8.55
C VAL A 131 -1.50 0.27 9.84
N PHE A 132 -2.79 0.47 10.10
CA PHE A 132 -3.30 1.12 11.31
C PHE A 132 -2.82 0.41 12.59
N THR A 133 -2.88 -0.92 12.61
CA THR A 133 -2.47 -1.72 13.77
C THR A 133 -0.96 -1.72 14.00
N LYS A 134 -0.16 -1.58 12.94
CA LYS A 134 1.31 -1.67 13.02
C LYS A 134 1.98 -0.35 13.33
N LEU A 135 1.33 0.78 13.03
CA LEU A 135 1.89 2.12 13.21
C LEU A 135 1.33 2.87 14.41
N ARG A 136 0.34 2.30 15.11
CA ARG A 136 -0.23 2.82 16.35
C ARG A 136 0.45 2.18 17.57
#